data_AF-A0A536VB84-F1
#
_entry.id   AF-A0A536VB84-F1
#
_cell.length_a   1.000
_cell.length_b   1.000
_cell.length_c   1.000
_cell.angle_alpha   90.00
_cell.angle_beta   90.00
_cell.angle_gamma   90.00
#
_symmetry.space_group_name_H-M   'P 1'
#
loop_
_entity.id
_entity.type
_entity.pdbx_description
1 polymer ?
#
loop_
_entity_poly.entity_id
_entity_poly.type
_entity_poly.pdbx_seq_one_letter_code
_entity_poly.pdbx_strand_id
1 'polypeptide(L)'
;GSATALPPVPNDPRTGLGALAYQDGALPAFRHHYYVDLTPKIADVDFNAPSGDQWRTLLVGGLGKGGNRYFALDVTDPSAVTTEAAAATEVLWEFPPVGDTAIDMGYTYGKPIIAKTRALFNGAWVVMVGSGYNNPSGVGKLYFLQASDPTHYKMMSTGAGSAGSPAGLAHPAGYTQDFHNQLAEQIYAGDLLGNFWRFDVSDTTSDTHWSVGQYAQLIAPGGGGLQPVTTPPEIKIDVSNGIDRWVFVGTGKLYDESDLADSQLQTMYAFRDGTASAPWVRRWTARPRGWSRCPQPTPRTTSALPTHPTRAGFMTFPPAPASSLRRRRLSALLPISQPSRRPIHV
;
A
#
# COMPACT_ATOMS: atom_id res chain seq x y z
N GLY A 1 30.41 43.86 -22.08
CA GLY A 1 29.68 43.25 -23.20
C GLY A 1 28.48 42.53 -22.61
N SER A 2 27.28 43.00 -22.92
CA SER A 2 26.03 42.38 -22.49
C SER A 2 25.91 40.99 -23.11
N ALA A 3 25.97 39.94 -22.30
CA ALA A 3 25.59 38.61 -22.73
C ALA A 3 24.05 38.58 -22.81
N THR A 4 23.54 38.72 -24.03
CA THR A 4 22.14 38.40 -24.35
C THR A 4 21.91 36.93 -24.04
N ALA A 5 21.00 36.65 -23.10
CA ALA A 5 20.55 35.30 -22.83
C ALA A 5 19.96 34.72 -24.12
N LEU A 6 20.51 33.58 -24.57
CA LEU A 6 19.99 32.84 -25.72
C LEU A 6 18.53 32.41 -25.42
N PRO A 7 17.64 32.42 -26.42
CA PRO A 7 16.27 31.96 -26.24
C PRO A 7 16.25 30.50 -25.77
N PRO A 8 15.32 30.11 -24.88
CA PRO A 8 15.22 28.75 -24.38
C PRO A 8 15.00 27.77 -25.52
N VAL A 9 15.79 26.70 -25.53
CA VAL A 9 15.70 25.64 -26.54
C VAL A 9 14.44 24.80 -26.26
N PRO A 10 13.56 24.56 -27.25
CA PRO A 10 12.44 23.65 -27.06
C PRO A 10 12.92 22.27 -26.60
N ASN A 11 12.32 21.74 -25.52
CA ASN A 11 12.72 20.50 -24.84
C ASN A 11 14.05 20.56 -24.07
N ASP A 12 14.48 21.72 -23.56
CA ASP A 12 15.61 21.78 -22.63
C ASP A 12 15.27 20.98 -21.35
N PRO A 13 15.98 19.89 -21.03
CA PRO A 13 15.74 19.09 -19.83
C PRO A 13 16.00 19.88 -18.54
N ARG A 14 16.59 21.09 -18.60
CA ARG A 14 16.68 22.04 -17.48
C ARG A 14 15.43 22.88 -17.25
N THR A 15 14.40 22.71 -18.09
CA THR A 15 13.15 23.46 -18.02
C THR A 15 11.95 22.52 -17.98
N GLY A 16 10.84 22.98 -17.37
CA GLY A 16 9.63 22.17 -17.21
C GLY A 16 9.83 20.94 -16.31
N LEU A 17 9.06 19.87 -16.55
CA LEU A 17 9.11 18.63 -15.76
C LEU A 17 10.48 17.93 -15.80
N GLY A 18 11.25 18.11 -16.87
CA GLY A 18 12.60 17.54 -17.00
C GLY A 18 13.58 18.10 -15.97
N ALA A 19 13.38 19.36 -15.54
CA ALA A 19 14.24 20.05 -14.60
C ALA A 19 14.22 19.39 -13.21
N LEU A 20 13.15 18.66 -12.88
CA LEU A 20 13.04 17.93 -11.61
C LEU A 20 14.01 16.73 -11.52
N ALA A 21 14.49 16.24 -12.66
CA ALA A 21 15.42 15.13 -12.75
C ALA A 21 16.81 15.55 -13.25
N TYR A 22 17.00 16.82 -13.63
CA TYR A 22 18.21 17.30 -14.28
C TYR A 22 19.09 18.11 -13.32
N GLN A 23 20.38 17.78 -13.27
CA GLN A 23 21.39 18.56 -12.58
C GLN A 23 22.51 18.90 -13.55
N ASP A 24 22.86 20.19 -13.68
CA ASP A 24 24.04 20.62 -14.44
C ASP A 24 25.32 20.06 -13.77
N GLY A 25 25.92 19.04 -14.39
CA GLY A 25 27.32 18.66 -14.15
C GLY A 25 27.66 17.60 -13.09
N ALA A 26 26.75 16.74 -12.63
CA ALA A 26 27.07 15.77 -11.55
C ALA A 26 26.95 14.28 -11.94
N LEU A 27 28.10 13.59 -12.02
CA LEU A 27 28.31 12.41 -11.16
C LEU A 27 28.58 12.97 -9.74
N PRO A 28 27.97 12.46 -8.66
CA PRO A 28 27.53 11.07 -8.47
C PRO A 28 26.01 10.88 -8.26
N ALA A 29 25.58 9.61 -8.34
CA ALA A 29 24.27 9.00 -8.02
C ALA A 29 23.02 9.91 -7.88
N PHE A 30 22.00 9.62 -8.68
CA PHE A 30 20.64 10.16 -8.60
C PHE A 30 20.21 10.49 -7.15
N ARG A 31 19.95 11.78 -6.89
CA ARG A 31 19.32 12.26 -5.65
C ARG A 31 17.89 12.67 -5.96
N HIS A 32 16.94 11.92 -5.42
CA HIS A 32 15.52 12.23 -5.59
C HIS A 32 15.16 13.53 -4.84
N HIS A 33 14.57 14.50 -5.54
CA HIS A 33 13.95 15.66 -4.91
C HIS A 33 12.52 15.28 -4.51
N TYR A 34 12.30 15.12 -3.21
CA TYR A 34 11.02 14.65 -2.69
C TYR A 34 10.02 15.80 -2.60
N TYR A 35 8.86 15.65 -3.25
CA TYR A 35 7.78 16.63 -3.25
C TYR A 35 6.43 15.96 -3.00
N VAL A 36 5.64 15.79 -4.06
CA VAL A 36 4.36 15.10 -4.08
C VAL A 36 4.59 13.77 -4.79
N ASP A 37 5.08 12.80 -4.03
CA ASP A 37 5.63 11.57 -4.61
C ASP A 37 4.66 10.37 -4.51
N LEU A 38 3.59 10.52 -3.74
CA LEU A 38 2.63 9.44 -3.58
C LEU A 38 1.78 9.30 -4.84
N THR A 39 1.61 8.07 -5.31
CA THR A 39 0.62 7.77 -6.36
C THR A 39 -0.78 8.14 -5.86
N PRO A 40 -1.49 9.08 -6.52
CA PRO A 40 -2.79 9.51 -6.05
C PRO A 40 -3.83 8.39 -6.17
N LYS A 41 -4.84 8.46 -5.30
CA LYS A 41 -6.05 7.64 -5.39
C LYS A 41 -7.20 8.53 -5.88
N ILE A 42 -7.87 8.08 -6.94
CA ILE A 42 -9.05 8.76 -7.49
C ILE A 42 -10.27 7.86 -7.25
N ALA A 43 -11.38 8.44 -6.83
CA ALA A 43 -12.67 7.76 -6.67
C ALA A 43 -13.82 8.77 -6.72
N ASP A 44 -14.98 8.33 -7.21
CA ASP A 44 -16.21 9.12 -7.09
C ASP A 44 -16.78 8.96 -5.67
N VAL A 45 -17.13 10.09 -5.07
CA VAL A 45 -17.65 10.19 -3.71
C VAL A 45 -18.84 11.13 -3.69
N ASP A 46 -19.79 10.88 -2.80
CA ASP A 46 -20.96 11.73 -2.61
C ASP A 46 -20.85 12.48 -1.29
N PHE A 47 -20.66 13.81 -1.37
CA PHE A 47 -20.47 14.65 -0.19
C PHE A 47 -21.73 14.85 0.65
N ASN A 48 -22.90 14.50 0.11
CA ASN A 48 -24.17 14.59 0.82
C ASN A 48 -24.74 13.20 1.16
N ALA A 49 -23.95 12.14 0.97
CA ALA A 49 -24.34 10.80 1.38
C ALA A 49 -24.58 10.74 2.90
N PRO A 50 -25.62 10.02 3.37
CA PRO A 50 -26.58 9.23 2.61
C PRO A 50 -27.87 10.00 2.26
N SER A 51 -27.94 11.29 2.61
CA SER A 51 -29.18 12.10 2.63
C SER A 51 -29.49 12.84 1.33
N GLY A 52 -28.55 12.92 0.40
CA GLY A 52 -28.76 13.56 -0.89
C GLY A 52 -27.81 13.03 -1.94
N ASP A 53 -27.65 13.80 -3.01
CA ASP A 53 -26.79 13.44 -4.14
C ASP A 53 -25.91 14.64 -4.49
N GLN A 54 -24.63 14.55 -4.15
CA GLN A 54 -23.59 15.50 -4.52
C GLN A 54 -22.31 14.74 -4.91
N TRP A 55 -22.39 13.98 -6.00
CA TRP A 55 -21.22 13.28 -6.56
C TRP A 55 -20.12 14.24 -7.01
N ARG A 56 -18.91 13.92 -6.59
CA ARG A 56 -17.64 14.53 -7.00
C ARG A 56 -16.64 13.43 -7.33
N THR A 57 -15.74 13.70 -8.27
CA THR A 57 -14.55 12.86 -8.47
C THR A 57 -13.43 13.39 -7.59
N LEU A 58 -13.10 12.66 -6.52
CA LEU A 58 -12.10 13.04 -5.54
C LEU A 58 -10.74 12.46 -5.90
N LEU A 59 -9.70 13.29 -5.93
CA LEU A 59 -8.31 12.87 -6.00
C LEU A 59 -7.63 13.11 -4.66
N VAL A 60 -7.12 12.05 -4.02
CA VAL A 60 -6.34 12.15 -2.79
C VAL A 60 -4.88 11.79 -3.07
N GLY A 61 -3.98 12.70 -2.74
CA GLY A 61 -2.53 12.52 -2.85
C GLY A 61 -1.83 12.66 -1.51
N GLY A 62 -0.54 12.36 -1.50
CA GLY A 62 0.32 12.48 -0.33
C GLY A 62 1.73 12.90 -0.75
N LEU A 63 2.49 13.39 0.21
CA LEU A 63 3.82 13.94 -0.03
C LEU A 63 4.92 12.87 -0.06
N GLY A 64 4.63 11.62 0.33
CA GLY A 64 5.67 10.58 0.39
C GLY A 64 6.78 11.00 1.36
N LYS A 65 8.02 11.12 0.88
CA LYS A 65 9.15 11.64 1.69
C LYS A 65 9.22 13.17 1.74
N GLY A 66 8.47 13.86 0.89
CA GLY A 66 8.45 15.33 0.83
C GLY A 66 7.77 15.98 2.04
N GLY A 67 6.95 15.23 2.77
CA GLY A 67 6.31 15.72 3.99
C GLY A 67 5.32 14.75 4.60
N ASN A 68 4.61 15.22 5.63
CA ASN A 68 3.74 14.41 6.47
C ASN A 68 2.25 14.73 6.29
N ARG A 69 1.83 15.03 5.05
CA ARG A 69 0.45 15.41 4.74
C ARG A 69 -0.12 14.60 3.59
N TYR A 70 -1.43 14.47 3.64
CA TYR A 70 -2.29 14.15 2.51
C TYR A 70 -3.05 15.41 2.10
N PHE A 71 -3.45 15.46 0.85
CA PHE A 71 -4.31 16.51 0.33
C PHE A 71 -5.39 15.89 -0.55
N ALA A 72 -6.51 16.59 -0.71
CA ALA A 72 -7.56 16.21 -1.62
C ALA A 72 -7.93 17.36 -2.56
N LEU A 73 -8.18 16.98 -3.81
CA LEU A 73 -8.63 17.87 -4.88
C LEU A 73 -9.97 17.37 -5.41
N ASP A 74 -10.85 18.31 -5.75
CA ASP A 74 -11.98 18.02 -6.63
C ASP A 74 -11.45 17.99 -8.08
N VAL A 75 -11.64 16.87 -8.76
CA VAL A 75 -11.25 16.68 -10.17
C VAL A 75 -12.44 16.27 -11.02
N THR A 76 -13.65 16.70 -10.63
CA THR A 76 -14.89 16.40 -11.35
C THR A 76 -14.88 16.98 -12.77
N ASP A 77 -14.40 18.22 -12.95
CA ASP A 77 -14.24 18.85 -14.26
C ASP A 77 -12.86 19.53 -14.38
N PRO A 78 -11.80 18.77 -14.67
CA PRO A 78 -10.47 19.34 -14.80
C PRO A 78 -10.35 20.27 -16.02
N SER A 79 -11.28 20.20 -16.98
CA SER A 79 -11.26 21.04 -18.17
C SER A 79 -11.72 22.47 -17.89
N ALA A 80 -12.50 22.68 -16.82
CA ALA A 80 -12.91 24.00 -16.36
C ALA A 80 -11.76 24.79 -15.70
N VAL A 81 -10.71 24.10 -15.23
CA VAL A 81 -9.56 24.72 -14.56
C VAL A 81 -8.59 25.32 -15.58
N THR A 82 -8.80 26.60 -15.90
CA THR A 82 -8.01 27.33 -16.91
C THR A 82 -7.07 28.38 -16.33
N THR A 83 -7.13 28.63 -15.02
CA THR A 83 -6.32 29.64 -14.32
C THR A 83 -5.85 29.11 -12.98
N GLU A 84 -4.76 29.67 -12.44
CA GLU A 84 -4.26 29.32 -11.09
C GLU A 84 -5.28 29.66 -9.99
N ALA A 85 -6.04 30.75 -10.16
CA ALA A 85 -7.09 31.12 -9.22
C ALA A 85 -8.22 30.09 -9.18
N ALA A 86 -8.60 29.52 -10.33
CA ALA A 86 -9.56 28.42 -10.40
C ALA A 86 -8.95 27.12 -9.83
N ALA A 87 -7.67 26.83 -10.10
CA ALA A 87 -7.01 25.66 -9.52
C ALA A 87 -6.98 25.72 -7.99
N ALA A 88 -6.80 26.91 -7.41
CA ALA A 88 -6.81 27.11 -5.96
C ALA A 88 -8.18 26.79 -5.33
N THR A 89 -9.29 26.89 -6.07
CA THR A 89 -10.62 26.54 -5.56
C THR A 89 -10.93 25.05 -5.61
N GLU A 90 -10.17 24.28 -6.40
CA GLU A 90 -10.31 22.81 -6.46
C GLU A 90 -9.62 22.11 -5.29
N VAL A 91 -8.77 22.80 -4.52
CA VAL A 91 -8.16 22.25 -3.32
C VAL A 91 -9.21 22.17 -2.22
N LEU A 92 -9.61 20.95 -1.87
CA LEU A 92 -10.64 20.72 -0.86
C LEU A 92 -10.06 20.84 0.54
N TRP A 93 -8.96 20.13 0.80
CA TRP A 93 -8.35 20.09 2.12
C TRP A 93 -6.95 19.51 2.13
N GLU A 94 -6.23 19.78 3.22
CA GLU A 94 -4.98 19.15 3.59
C GLU A 94 -5.09 18.55 5.00
N PHE A 95 -4.51 17.37 5.20
CA PHE A 95 -4.51 16.66 6.48
C PHE A 95 -3.13 16.07 6.80
N PRO A 96 -2.52 16.39 7.95
CA PRO A 96 -2.96 17.39 8.94
C PRO A 96 -2.97 18.82 8.37
N PRO A 97 -3.82 19.72 8.90
CA PRO A 97 -3.79 21.14 8.55
C PRO A 97 -2.38 21.73 8.72
N VAL A 98 -2.06 22.74 7.90
CA VAL A 98 -0.76 23.43 7.98
C VAL A 98 -0.56 24.00 9.37
N GLY A 99 0.58 23.67 9.99
CA GLY A 99 0.93 24.12 11.34
C GLY A 99 0.35 23.28 12.49
N ASP A 100 -0.53 22.31 12.23
CA ASP A 100 -1.02 21.40 13.27
C ASP A 100 0.02 20.32 13.58
N THR A 101 0.51 20.32 14.82
CA THR A 101 1.45 19.33 15.35
C THR A 101 0.80 18.35 16.33
N ALA A 102 -0.49 18.51 16.64
CA ALA A 102 -1.22 17.61 17.53
C ALA A 102 -1.60 16.30 16.81
N ILE A 103 -1.82 16.36 15.49
CA ILE A 103 -2.03 15.16 14.67
C ILE A 103 -0.69 14.49 14.39
N ASP A 104 -0.53 13.31 14.98
CA ASP A 104 0.67 12.49 14.92
C ASP A 104 0.83 11.75 13.58
N MET A 105 1.15 12.52 12.54
CA MET A 105 1.39 12.05 11.18
C MET A 105 2.86 12.16 10.81
N GLY A 106 3.37 11.11 10.16
CA GLY A 106 4.71 11.03 9.56
C GLY A 106 4.64 11.04 8.04
N TYR A 107 5.71 10.61 7.39
CA TYR A 107 5.84 10.56 5.93
C TYR A 107 4.77 9.68 5.29
N THR A 108 4.06 10.25 4.31
CA THR A 108 2.79 9.72 3.78
C THR A 108 3.00 8.84 2.54
N TYR A 109 3.68 7.71 2.72
CA TYR A 109 3.88 6.70 1.66
C TYR A 109 2.67 5.80 1.41
N GLY A 110 1.67 5.86 2.30
CA GLY A 110 0.48 5.03 2.25
C GLY A 110 -0.51 5.47 1.18
N LYS A 111 -0.85 4.58 0.23
CA LYS A 111 -1.94 4.87 -0.69
C LYS A 111 -3.27 4.94 0.09
N PRO A 112 -4.07 6.03 -0.05
CA PRO A 112 -5.33 6.15 0.65
C PRO A 112 -6.37 5.10 0.19
N ILE A 113 -7.23 4.69 1.11
CA ILE A 113 -8.46 3.95 0.80
C ILE A 113 -9.62 4.95 0.82
N ILE A 114 -10.45 4.95 -0.21
CA ILE A 114 -11.65 5.79 -0.27
C ILE A 114 -12.84 4.84 -0.33
N ALA A 115 -13.69 4.88 0.69
CA ALA A 115 -14.80 3.96 0.88
C ALA A 115 -15.81 4.56 1.86
N LYS A 116 -16.98 3.92 2.00
CA LYS A 116 -17.91 4.18 3.10
C LYS A 116 -17.66 3.19 4.24
N THR A 117 -18.17 3.51 5.41
CA THR A 117 -18.30 2.56 6.52
C THR A 117 -19.75 2.54 7.01
N ARG A 118 -20.14 1.50 7.75
CA ARG A 118 -21.54 1.35 8.18
C ARG A 118 -21.95 2.29 9.31
N ALA A 119 -20.99 2.70 10.15
CA ALA A 119 -21.29 3.42 11.39
C ALA A 119 -20.67 4.83 11.48
N LEU A 120 -19.68 5.15 10.66
CA LEU A 120 -18.97 6.42 10.78
C LEU A 120 -19.65 7.53 9.98
N PHE A 121 -19.72 8.73 10.57
CA PHE A 121 -20.24 9.95 9.93
C PHE A 121 -21.59 9.76 9.23
N ASN A 122 -22.49 8.98 9.86
CA ASN A 122 -23.82 8.68 9.34
C ASN A 122 -23.83 8.06 7.92
N GLY A 123 -22.76 7.36 7.51
CA GLY A 123 -22.66 6.74 6.18
C GLY A 123 -22.01 7.64 5.11
N ALA A 124 -21.41 8.77 5.51
CA ALA A 124 -20.60 9.59 4.62
C ALA A 124 -19.38 8.82 4.09
N TRP A 125 -18.86 9.28 2.97
CA TRP A 125 -17.61 8.79 2.41
C TRP A 125 -16.42 9.18 3.28
N VAL A 126 -15.47 8.26 3.38
CA VAL A 126 -14.27 8.47 4.17
C VAL A 126 -13.00 8.13 3.39
N VAL A 127 -11.96 8.91 3.71
CA VAL A 127 -10.59 8.69 3.26
C VAL A 127 -9.81 8.11 4.42
N MET A 128 -9.27 6.91 4.23
CA MET A 128 -8.54 6.17 5.26
C MET A 128 -7.06 6.16 4.93
N VAL A 129 -6.25 6.62 5.88
CA VAL A 129 -4.80 6.78 5.71
C VAL A 129 -4.05 6.30 6.94
N GLY A 130 -2.90 5.66 6.73
CA GLY A 130 -1.99 5.31 7.81
C GLY A 130 -1.23 6.53 8.34
N SER A 131 -0.75 6.46 9.58
CA SER A 131 0.09 7.47 10.23
C SER A 131 1.44 7.68 9.53
N GLY A 132 1.80 6.80 8.60
CA GLY A 132 3.03 6.90 7.84
C GLY A 132 4.27 6.53 8.65
N TYR A 133 5.44 6.90 8.13
CA TYR A 133 6.74 6.61 8.73
C TYR A 133 7.29 7.81 9.49
N ASN A 134 8.02 7.57 10.58
CA ASN A 134 8.63 8.63 11.41
C ASN A 134 7.64 9.68 11.91
N ASN A 135 6.43 9.26 12.32
CA ASN A 135 5.52 10.12 13.06
C ASN A 135 6.09 10.45 14.45
N PRO A 136 5.81 11.64 15.03
CA PRO A 136 6.40 12.10 16.29
C PRO A 136 6.34 11.11 17.47
N SER A 137 5.22 10.41 17.66
CA SER A 137 5.10 9.43 18.75
C SER A 137 5.74 8.07 18.43
N GLY A 138 5.99 7.81 17.14
CA GLY A 138 6.37 6.51 16.59
C GLY A 138 5.28 5.44 16.66
N VAL A 139 4.08 5.75 17.15
CA VAL A 139 2.97 4.78 17.26
C VAL A 139 2.24 4.66 15.92
N GLY A 140 1.95 3.42 15.51
CA GLY A 140 1.15 3.15 14.31
C GLY A 140 -0.33 3.50 14.50
N LYS A 141 -0.89 4.34 13.63
CA LYS A 141 -2.30 4.74 13.67
C LYS A 141 -2.95 4.68 12.30
N LEU A 142 -4.25 4.45 12.27
CA LEU A 142 -5.09 4.55 11.07
C LEU A 142 -6.10 5.68 11.30
N TYR A 143 -6.12 6.64 10.39
CA TYR A 143 -7.03 7.79 10.40
C TYR A 143 -8.15 7.56 9.40
N PHE A 144 -9.37 7.93 9.78
CA PHE A 144 -10.58 7.89 8.97
C PHE A 144 -11.10 9.32 8.88
N LEU A 145 -10.87 9.97 7.75
CA LEU A 145 -11.25 11.36 7.49
C LEU A 145 -12.57 11.38 6.75
N GLN A 146 -13.51 12.24 7.12
CA GLN A 146 -14.66 12.48 6.25
C GLN A 146 -14.16 13.10 4.94
N ALA A 147 -14.63 12.58 3.80
CA ALA A 147 -14.09 12.93 2.49
C ALA A 147 -14.34 14.40 2.11
N SER A 148 -15.44 15.00 2.59
CA SER A 148 -15.78 16.41 2.35
C SER A 148 -15.09 17.38 3.30
N ASP A 149 -14.76 16.95 4.53
CA ASP A 149 -14.20 17.81 5.57
C ASP A 149 -13.37 16.99 6.58
N PRO A 150 -12.03 17.05 6.54
CA PRO A 150 -11.19 16.20 7.37
C PRO A 150 -11.08 16.69 8.82
N THR A 151 -11.74 17.80 9.20
CA THR A 151 -11.87 18.17 10.62
C THR A 151 -12.73 17.15 11.38
N HIS A 152 -13.63 16.46 10.68
CA HIS A 152 -14.34 15.28 11.16
C HIS A 152 -13.49 14.04 10.85
N TYR A 153 -12.77 13.55 11.86
CA TYR A 153 -11.99 12.33 11.73
C TYR A 153 -12.09 11.43 12.96
N LYS A 154 -11.87 10.14 12.74
CA LYS A 154 -11.64 9.13 13.77
C LYS A 154 -10.22 8.59 13.65
N MET A 155 -9.60 8.26 14.78
CA MET A 155 -8.28 7.63 14.82
C MET A 155 -8.37 6.29 15.56
N MET A 156 -7.73 5.27 14.99
CA MET A 156 -7.53 3.98 15.64
C MET A 156 -6.02 3.73 15.81
N SER A 157 -5.59 3.54 17.05
CA SER A 157 -4.18 3.29 17.38
C SER A 157 -3.91 1.80 17.51
N THR A 158 -2.82 1.31 16.92
CA THR A 158 -2.35 -0.07 17.17
C THR A 158 -1.74 -0.22 18.56
N GLY A 159 -1.33 0.91 19.17
CA GLY A 159 -0.57 0.93 20.42
C GLY A 159 0.88 0.45 20.30
N ALA A 160 1.31 0.04 19.10
CA ALA A 160 2.67 -0.41 18.85
C ALA A 160 3.56 0.71 18.34
N GLY A 161 4.81 0.70 18.79
CA GLY A 161 5.83 1.68 18.44
C GLY A 161 6.09 2.72 19.53
N SER A 162 7.19 3.43 19.38
CA SER A 162 7.60 4.54 20.24
C SER A 162 8.52 5.48 19.45
N ALA A 163 8.78 6.69 19.95
CA ALA A 163 9.66 7.64 19.27
C ALA A 163 11.07 7.07 18.96
N GLY A 164 11.60 6.18 19.81
CA GLY A 164 12.90 5.53 19.60
C GLY A 164 12.85 4.24 18.77
N SER A 165 11.66 3.68 18.55
CA SER A 165 11.44 2.47 17.74
C SER A 165 10.08 2.58 17.06
N PRO A 166 9.99 3.39 15.98
CA PRO A 166 8.72 3.72 15.36
C PRO A 166 8.12 2.50 14.64
N ALA A 167 6.82 2.27 14.84
CA ALA A 167 6.10 1.19 14.16
C ALA A 167 5.94 1.47 12.67
N GLY A 168 5.64 2.70 12.27
CA GLY A 168 5.57 3.05 10.84
C GLY A 168 4.43 2.34 10.11
N LEU A 169 3.18 2.71 10.40
CA LEU A 169 2.00 2.13 9.75
C LEU A 169 1.64 2.93 8.49
N ALA A 170 2.14 2.50 7.33
CA ALA A 170 1.98 3.26 6.09
C ALA A 170 0.98 2.65 5.10
N HIS A 171 1.02 1.35 4.81
CA HIS A 171 0.31 0.77 3.67
C HIS A 171 -0.91 -0.09 4.10
N PRO A 172 -2.09 0.52 4.36
CA PRO A 172 -3.30 -0.23 4.61
C PRO A 172 -3.92 -0.77 3.30
N ALA A 173 -4.65 -1.86 3.42
CA ALA A 173 -5.52 -2.40 2.38
C ALA A 173 -6.90 -2.74 2.97
N GLY A 174 -7.96 -2.23 2.34
CA GLY A 174 -9.34 -2.44 2.76
C GLY A 174 -9.99 -3.61 2.03
N TYR A 175 -10.76 -4.41 2.77
CA TYR A 175 -11.66 -5.42 2.24
C TYR A 175 -13.07 -4.84 2.16
N THR A 176 -13.68 -5.03 0.99
CA THR A 176 -15.07 -4.72 0.71
C THR A 176 -15.72 -5.97 0.15
N GLN A 177 -16.79 -6.44 0.80
CA GLN A 177 -17.52 -7.63 0.35
C GLN A 177 -18.27 -7.37 -0.98
N ASP A 178 -18.82 -6.17 -1.14
CA ASP A 178 -19.59 -5.78 -2.32
C ASP A 178 -19.13 -4.41 -2.84
N PHE A 179 -18.47 -4.40 -4.00
CA PHE A 179 -17.93 -3.19 -4.59
C PHE A 179 -19.00 -2.18 -5.02
N HIS A 180 -20.28 -2.56 -5.14
CA HIS A 180 -21.34 -1.61 -5.48
C HIS A 180 -21.68 -0.68 -4.31
N ASN A 181 -21.61 -1.18 -3.07
CA ASN A 181 -21.88 -0.38 -1.89
C ASN A 181 -20.64 0.34 -1.35
N GLN A 182 -19.44 -0.09 -1.78
CA GLN A 182 -18.14 0.47 -1.39
C GLN A 182 -17.95 0.55 0.14
N LEU A 183 -18.49 -0.42 0.88
CA LEU A 183 -18.31 -0.50 2.33
C LEU A 183 -16.98 -1.19 2.65
N ALA A 184 -16.12 -0.51 3.41
CA ALA A 184 -14.96 -1.14 4.03
C ALA A 184 -15.42 -1.91 5.29
N GLU A 185 -14.92 -3.13 5.45
CA GLU A 185 -15.27 -4.00 6.59
C GLU A 185 -14.06 -4.35 7.44
N GLN A 186 -13.01 -4.87 6.80
CA GLN A 186 -11.73 -5.15 7.46
C GLN A 186 -10.62 -4.44 6.73
N ILE A 187 -9.71 -3.84 7.47
CA ILE A 187 -8.53 -3.17 6.92
C ILE A 187 -7.31 -3.85 7.51
N TYR A 188 -6.37 -4.21 6.65
CA TYR A 188 -5.14 -4.89 7.03
C TYR A 188 -3.95 -3.99 6.74
N ALA A 189 -2.98 -4.00 7.63
CA ALA A 189 -1.75 -3.22 7.47
C ALA A 189 -0.60 -3.91 8.20
N GLY A 190 0.58 -3.93 7.58
CA GLY A 190 1.81 -4.29 8.27
C GLY A 190 2.58 -3.06 8.75
N ASP A 191 3.49 -3.26 9.69
CA ASP A 191 4.36 -2.23 10.24
C ASP A 191 5.85 -2.62 10.17
N LEU A 192 6.74 -1.67 10.45
CA LEU A 192 8.20 -1.84 10.45
C LEU A 192 8.71 -2.72 11.60
N LEU A 193 7.88 -2.98 12.62
CA LEU A 193 8.19 -3.89 13.72
C LEU A 193 7.75 -5.34 13.40
N GLY A 194 7.31 -5.58 12.17
CA GLY A 194 6.83 -6.87 11.70
C GLY A 194 5.51 -7.30 12.31
N ASN A 195 4.75 -6.38 12.90
CA ASN A 195 3.39 -6.70 13.31
C ASN A 195 2.46 -6.56 12.10
N PHE A 196 1.53 -7.49 11.99
CA PHE A 196 0.47 -7.45 11.00
C PHE A 196 -0.85 -7.22 11.70
N TRP A 197 -1.56 -6.16 11.33
CA TRP A 197 -2.74 -5.65 12.02
C TRP A 197 -4.00 -5.91 11.22
N ARG A 198 -5.10 -6.11 11.95
CA ARG A 198 -6.46 -6.05 11.41
C ARG A 198 -7.25 -5.00 12.18
N PHE A 199 -7.82 -4.05 11.45
CA PHE A 199 -8.84 -3.12 11.91
C PHE A 199 -10.19 -3.64 11.43
N ASP A 200 -11.07 -3.92 12.36
CA ASP A 200 -12.42 -4.39 12.11
C ASP A 200 -13.40 -3.23 12.27
N VAL A 201 -13.97 -2.80 11.16
CA VAL A 201 -14.85 -1.64 11.03
C VAL A 201 -16.25 -2.05 10.53
N SER A 202 -16.54 -3.36 10.57
CA SER A 202 -17.77 -3.91 9.99
C SER A 202 -19.02 -3.72 10.85
N ASP A 203 -18.88 -3.25 12.10
CA ASP A 203 -20.01 -3.04 13.01
C ASP A 203 -21.04 -2.10 12.38
N THR A 204 -22.31 -2.52 12.42
CA THR A 204 -23.41 -1.82 11.74
C THR A 204 -24.07 -0.76 12.61
N THR A 205 -23.72 -0.70 13.89
CA THR A 205 -24.43 0.09 14.91
C THR A 205 -23.61 1.27 15.42
N SER A 206 -22.31 1.06 15.67
CA SER A 206 -21.45 2.12 16.20
C SER A 206 -19.98 1.87 15.92
N ASP A 207 -19.26 2.96 15.63
CA ASP A 207 -17.81 3.02 15.51
C ASP A 207 -17.07 2.80 16.84
N THR A 208 -17.78 2.79 17.96
CA THR A 208 -17.24 2.45 19.29
C THR A 208 -16.98 0.95 19.47
N HIS A 209 -17.64 0.11 18.66
CA HIS A 209 -17.44 -1.34 18.64
C HIS A 209 -16.35 -1.78 17.65
N TRP A 210 -15.80 -0.85 16.88
CA TRP A 210 -14.67 -1.13 16.01
C TRP A 210 -13.47 -1.57 16.84
N SER A 211 -12.71 -2.52 16.30
CA SER A 211 -11.59 -3.10 17.03
C SER A 211 -10.33 -3.15 16.19
N VAL A 212 -9.19 -2.94 16.82
CA VAL A 212 -7.87 -3.18 16.22
C VAL A 212 -7.18 -4.28 16.99
N GLY A 213 -6.43 -5.12 16.29
CA GLY A 213 -5.46 -5.97 16.98
C GLY A 213 -4.48 -6.67 16.05
N GLN A 214 -3.42 -7.17 16.68
CA GLN A 214 -2.23 -7.70 16.03
C GLN A 214 -2.46 -9.11 15.48
N TYR A 215 -2.96 -9.22 14.26
CA TYR A 215 -3.29 -10.49 13.61
C TYR A 215 -2.13 -11.49 13.60
N ALA A 216 -0.90 -11.02 13.37
CA ALA A 216 0.31 -11.82 13.43
C ALA A 216 1.55 -10.98 13.80
N GLN A 217 2.62 -11.67 14.20
CA GLN A 217 3.97 -11.11 14.17
C GLN A 217 4.78 -11.90 13.15
N LEU A 218 5.37 -11.20 12.20
CA LEU A 218 6.12 -11.75 11.08
C LEU A 218 7.58 -11.91 11.52
N ILE A 219 8.03 -13.15 11.50
CA ILE A 219 9.34 -13.56 12.00
C ILE A 219 9.99 -14.43 10.93
N ALA A 220 11.25 -14.13 10.60
CA ALA A 220 11.99 -14.88 9.61
C ALA A 220 12.07 -16.37 10.00
N PRO A 221 12.04 -17.29 9.01
CA PRO A 221 12.19 -18.72 9.27
C PRO A 221 13.41 -19.02 10.14
N GLY A 222 13.27 -19.96 11.09
CA GLY A 222 14.34 -20.30 12.03
C GLY A 222 14.57 -19.28 13.16
N GLY A 223 13.71 -18.25 13.28
CA GLY A 223 13.82 -17.24 14.34
C GLY A 223 14.80 -16.11 14.02
N GLY A 224 15.06 -15.85 12.74
CA GLY A 224 16.01 -14.83 12.26
C GLY A 224 15.56 -13.37 12.42
N GLY A 225 14.83 -13.05 13.49
CA GLY A 225 14.34 -11.71 13.79
C GLY A 225 12.98 -11.36 13.20
N LEU A 226 12.47 -10.20 13.63
CA LEU A 226 11.23 -9.59 13.12
C LEU A 226 11.42 -9.16 11.67
N GLN A 227 10.37 -9.27 10.86
CA GLN A 227 10.40 -8.92 9.44
C GLN A 227 9.49 -7.71 9.18
N PRO A 228 10.06 -6.53 8.83
CA PRO A 228 9.28 -5.32 8.57
C PRO A 228 8.36 -5.50 7.37
N VAL A 229 7.28 -4.72 7.30
CA VAL A 229 6.35 -4.71 6.16
C VAL A 229 6.23 -3.31 5.59
N THR A 230 6.68 -3.13 4.35
CA THR A 230 6.49 -1.89 3.58
C THR A 230 5.66 -2.09 2.31
N THR A 231 5.01 -3.24 2.14
CA THR A 231 4.12 -3.50 1.00
C THR A 231 2.65 -3.51 1.43
N PRO A 232 1.72 -2.98 0.60
CA PRO A 232 0.30 -3.11 0.87
C PRO A 232 -0.13 -4.58 0.84
N PRO A 233 -0.99 -5.04 1.77
CA PRO A 233 -1.55 -6.39 1.71
C PRO A 233 -2.48 -6.57 0.52
N GLU A 234 -2.55 -7.78 -0.02
CA GLU A 234 -3.49 -8.14 -1.08
C GLU A 234 -4.55 -9.08 -0.52
N ILE A 235 -5.82 -8.76 -0.75
CA ILE A 235 -6.95 -9.49 -0.18
C ILE A 235 -7.74 -10.16 -1.31
N LYS A 236 -8.03 -11.45 -1.16
CA LYS A 236 -8.77 -12.25 -2.14
C LYS A 236 -9.71 -13.23 -1.47
N ILE A 237 -10.82 -13.52 -2.13
CA ILE A 237 -11.68 -14.65 -1.80
C ILE A 237 -11.22 -15.85 -2.62
N ASP A 238 -11.19 -17.01 -1.97
CA ASP A 238 -10.83 -18.27 -2.59
C ASP A 238 -11.80 -18.59 -3.73
N VAL A 239 -11.27 -18.65 -4.95
CA VAL A 239 -12.06 -18.90 -6.16
C VAL A 239 -12.67 -20.29 -6.16
N SER A 240 -12.06 -21.26 -5.47
CA SER A 240 -12.55 -22.64 -5.44
C SER A 240 -13.82 -22.80 -4.63
N ASN A 241 -14.01 -22.01 -3.58
CA ASN A 241 -15.17 -22.14 -2.69
C ASN A 241 -16.02 -20.87 -2.57
N GLY A 242 -15.53 -19.72 -3.04
CA GLY A 242 -16.22 -18.43 -2.99
C GLY A 242 -16.46 -17.89 -1.57
N ILE A 243 -15.80 -18.49 -0.57
CA ILE A 243 -16.10 -18.28 0.84
C ILE A 243 -14.85 -17.85 1.60
N ASP A 244 -13.72 -18.53 1.43
CA ASP A 244 -12.56 -18.28 2.29
C ASP A 244 -11.83 -17.00 1.91
N ARG A 245 -11.62 -16.11 2.89
CA ARG A 245 -10.82 -14.92 2.67
C ARG A 245 -9.35 -15.18 2.96
N TRP A 246 -8.52 -14.84 2.00
CA TRP A 246 -7.07 -14.87 2.08
C TRP A 246 -6.48 -13.47 2.04
N VAL A 247 -5.51 -13.22 2.91
CA VAL A 247 -4.74 -11.99 3.00
C VAL A 247 -3.27 -12.33 2.78
N PHE A 248 -2.70 -11.77 1.71
CA PHE A 248 -1.33 -11.99 1.30
C PHE A 248 -0.49 -10.76 1.62
N VAL A 249 0.72 -10.97 2.13
CA VAL A 249 1.64 -9.86 2.43
C VAL A 249 3.08 -10.32 2.26
N GLY A 250 3.90 -9.46 1.64
CA GLY A 250 5.35 -9.62 1.56
C GLY A 250 6.02 -8.84 2.68
N THR A 251 7.08 -9.41 3.26
CA THR A 251 7.95 -8.65 4.16
C THR A 251 9.13 -8.07 3.42
N GLY A 252 9.76 -7.10 4.04
CA GLY A 252 10.88 -6.34 3.52
C GLY A 252 10.69 -4.86 3.78
N LYS A 253 11.81 -4.16 3.79
CA LYS A 253 11.87 -2.71 3.79
C LYS A 253 12.97 -2.28 2.83
N LEU A 254 12.70 -1.21 2.11
CA LEU A 254 13.68 -0.52 1.27
C LEU A 254 13.31 0.97 1.31
N TYR A 255 13.50 1.58 2.47
CA TYR A 255 13.14 2.97 2.73
C TYR A 255 14.35 3.83 3.10
N ASP A 256 15.39 3.21 3.66
CA ASP A 256 16.64 3.84 4.09
C ASP A 256 17.85 3.26 3.34
N GLU A 257 18.94 4.02 3.22
CA GLU A 257 20.16 3.54 2.57
C GLU A 257 20.76 2.32 3.29
N SER A 258 20.59 2.24 4.62
CA SER A 258 21.04 1.08 5.41
C SER A 258 20.33 -0.21 5.04
N ASP A 259 19.13 -0.15 4.45
CA ASP A 259 18.37 -1.32 4.01
C ASP A 259 19.05 -2.03 2.82
N LEU A 260 19.88 -1.32 2.04
CA LEU A 260 20.61 -1.91 0.90
C LEU A 260 21.66 -2.95 1.33
N ALA A 261 22.12 -2.86 2.57
CA ALA A 261 23.09 -3.78 3.15
C ALA A 261 22.44 -4.92 3.96
N ASP A 262 21.12 -4.86 4.18
CA ASP A 262 20.41 -5.87 4.95
C ASP A 262 20.26 -7.17 4.15
N SER A 263 20.82 -8.25 4.68
CA SER A 263 20.77 -9.59 4.07
C SER A 263 19.74 -10.51 4.72
N GLN A 264 18.86 -9.99 5.58
CA GLN A 264 17.80 -10.77 6.21
C GLN A 264 16.90 -11.38 5.12
N LEU A 265 16.74 -12.71 5.16
CA LEU A 265 15.78 -13.40 4.30
C LEU A 265 14.38 -12.87 4.59
N GLN A 266 13.70 -12.36 3.56
CA GLN A 266 12.30 -11.90 3.63
C GLN A 266 11.33 -13.02 3.21
N THR A 267 10.07 -12.90 3.62
CA THR A 267 9.05 -13.96 3.47
C THR A 267 7.77 -13.42 2.85
N MET A 268 7.11 -14.23 2.01
CA MET A 268 5.72 -14.00 1.63
C MET A 268 4.80 -14.84 2.53
N TYR A 269 3.83 -14.18 3.17
CA TYR A 269 2.83 -14.80 4.03
C TYR A 269 1.46 -14.85 3.36
N ALA A 270 0.72 -15.92 3.63
CA ALA A 270 -0.69 -16.05 3.31
C ALA A 270 -1.48 -16.41 4.58
N PHE A 271 -2.42 -15.53 4.93
CA PHE A 271 -3.29 -15.66 6.09
C PHE A 271 -4.71 -15.96 5.66
N ARG A 272 -5.35 -16.95 6.27
CA ARG A 272 -6.79 -17.17 6.10
C ARG A 272 -7.55 -16.41 7.17
N ASP A 273 -8.26 -15.35 6.80
CA ASP A 273 -9.06 -14.53 7.72
C ASP A 273 -10.58 -14.67 7.51
N GLY A 274 -11.08 -15.84 7.90
CA GLY A 274 -12.50 -16.12 8.05
C GLY A 274 -13.11 -16.46 6.71
N THR A 275 -14.33 -15.99 6.53
CA THR A 275 -15.08 -16.07 5.28
C THR A 275 -15.18 -14.69 4.62
N ALA A 276 -15.83 -14.64 3.46
CA ALA A 276 -16.14 -13.44 2.73
C ALA A 276 -17.05 -12.47 3.51
N SER A 277 -17.79 -12.96 4.50
CA SER A 277 -18.75 -12.17 5.28
C SER A 277 -18.37 -12.01 6.75
N ALA A 278 -17.46 -12.82 7.28
CA ALA A 278 -17.11 -12.80 8.69
C ALA A 278 -15.61 -13.06 8.91
N PRO A 279 -14.88 -12.18 9.61
CA PRO A 279 -13.50 -12.46 10.01
C PRO A 279 -13.43 -13.57 11.06
N TRP A 280 -12.28 -14.22 11.20
CA TRP A 280 -12.10 -15.15 12.32
C TRP A 280 -12.13 -14.38 13.65
N VAL A 281 -12.80 -14.98 14.63
CA VAL A 281 -12.74 -14.55 16.03
C VAL A 281 -11.35 -14.86 16.58
N ARG A 282 -10.74 -13.84 17.19
CA ARG A 282 -9.33 -13.76 17.64
C ARG A 282 -8.74 -15.09 18.18
N ARG A 283 -7.64 -15.56 17.59
CA ARG A 283 -6.63 -16.40 18.28
C ARG A 283 -5.22 -15.89 17.95
N TRP A 284 -4.65 -15.19 18.93
CA TRP A 284 -3.41 -14.41 18.85
C TRP A 284 -2.13 -15.25 18.93
N THR A 285 -1.84 -16.07 17.93
CA THR A 285 -0.46 -16.54 17.69
C THR A 285 -0.39 -17.24 16.33
N ALA A 286 -0.05 -16.49 15.29
CA ALA A 286 0.45 -17.09 14.07
C ALA A 286 1.94 -17.41 14.30
N ARG A 287 2.28 -18.70 14.43
CA ARG A 287 3.66 -19.18 14.26
C ARG A 287 3.80 -19.74 12.84
N PRO A 288 4.87 -19.41 12.09
CA PRO A 288 5.14 -20.06 10.82
C PRO A 288 5.24 -21.58 11.03
N ARG A 289 4.42 -22.38 10.35
CA ARG A 289 4.64 -23.84 10.28
C ARG A 289 5.58 -24.14 9.12
N GLY A 290 6.66 -24.85 9.40
CA GLY A 290 7.51 -25.46 8.39
C GLY A 290 6.70 -26.32 7.42
N TRP A 291 7.17 -26.36 6.17
CA TRP A 291 6.57 -27.09 5.05
C TRP A 291 6.12 -28.52 5.45
N SER A 292 4.84 -28.83 5.26
CA SER A 292 4.40 -30.23 5.11
C SER A 292 4.23 -30.43 3.62
N ARG A 293 5.03 -31.31 3.00
CA ARG A 293 4.90 -31.64 1.57
C ARG A 293 3.43 -31.93 1.27
N CYS A 294 2.90 -31.28 0.24
CA CYS A 294 1.59 -31.63 -0.29
C CYS A 294 1.62 -33.13 -0.66
N PRO A 295 0.78 -33.99 -0.05
CA PRO A 295 0.70 -35.38 -0.48
C PRO A 295 0.24 -35.38 -1.94
N GLN A 296 0.98 -36.07 -2.81
CA GLN A 296 0.52 -36.40 -4.15
C GLN A 296 -0.89 -37.02 -4.06
N PRO A 297 -1.82 -36.70 -4.98
CA PRO A 297 -3.16 -37.24 -4.92
C PRO A 297 -3.12 -38.76 -5.11
N THR A 298 -3.21 -39.50 -4.02
CA THR A 298 -3.60 -40.91 -4.04
C THR A 298 -5.13 -41.01 -4.04
N PRO A 299 -5.73 -41.98 -4.77
CA PRO A 299 -7.17 -42.06 -4.95
C PRO A 299 -7.92 -42.17 -3.61
N ARG A 300 -9.05 -41.46 -3.51
CA ARG A 300 -9.93 -41.38 -2.33
C ARG A 300 -10.30 -42.75 -1.77
N THR A 301 -10.21 -42.85 -0.44
CA THR A 301 -11.19 -43.58 0.38
C THR A 301 -11.61 -42.69 1.56
N THR A 302 -12.89 -42.75 1.85
CA THR A 302 -13.66 -42.00 2.85
C THR A 302 -13.13 -42.14 4.29
N SER A 303 -12.95 -41.03 5.02
CA SER A 303 -13.53 -40.81 6.36
C SER A 303 -13.04 -39.52 7.03
N ALA A 304 -13.97 -38.91 7.79
CA ALA A 304 -13.84 -37.94 8.88
C ALA A 304 -13.08 -36.60 8.66
N LEU A 305 -13.83 -35.51 8.78
CA LEU A 305 -13.33 -34.14 8.96
C LEU A 305 -12.70 -33.99 10.36
N PRO A 306 -11.42 -33.59 10.48
CA PRO A 306 -10.90 -33.07 11.73
C PRO A 306 -11.09 -31.55 11.77
N THR A 307 -11.64 -31.07 12.88
CA THR A 307 -11.64 -29.65 13.26
C THR A 307 -10.19 -29.19 13.51
N HIS A 308 -9.72 -28.17 12.79
CA HIS A 308 -8.35 -27.67 12.92
C HIS A 308 -8.30 -26.15 13.12
N PRO A 309 -7.47 -25.64 14.06
CA PRO A 309 -7.29 -24.22 14.30
C PRO A 309 -6.44 -23.55 13.20
N THR A 310 -6.54 -22.22 13.16
CA THR A 310 -5.94 -21.22 12.26
C THR A 310 -4.60 -21.64 11.62
N ARG A 311 -4.50 -21.60 10.28
CA ARG A 311 -3.30 -21.96 9.51
C ARG A 311 -2.77 -20.74 8.73
N ALA A 312 -1.49 -20.43 8.89
CA ALA A 312 -0.73 -19.53 8.02
C ALA A 312 0.32 -20.35 7.25
N GLY A 313 0.46 -20.12 5.94
CA GLY A 313 1.47 -20.74 5.09
C GLY A 313 2.49 -19.70 4.59
N PHE A 314 3.72 -20.12 4.33
CA PHE A 314 4.76 -19.27 3.74
C PHE A 314 5.34 -19.91 2.46
N MET A 315 5.74 -19.08 1.50
CA MET A 315 6.50 -19.49 0.33
C MET A 315 7.87 -18.81 0.40
N THR A 316 8.95 -19.60 0.38
CA THR A 316 10.32 -19.08 0.31
C THR A 316 10.79 -19.18 -1.15
N PHE A 317 11.29 -18.08 -1.69
CA PHE A 317 12.10 -18.14 -2.90
C PHE A 317 13.56 -18.32 -2.47
N PRO A 318 14.31 -19.26 -3.06
CA PRO A 318 15.72 -19.40 -2.74
C PRO A 318 16.46 -18.10 -3.07
N PRO A 319 17.45 -17.69 -2.26
CA PRO A 319 18.27 -16.54 -2.60
C PRO A 319 18.90 -16.76 -3.99
N ALA A 320 18.90 -15.72 -4.82
CA ALA A 320 19.65 -15.74 -6.07
C ALA A 320 21.11 -16.07 -5.74
N PRO A 321 21.73 -17.09 -6.37
CA PRO A 321 23.09 -17.46 -6.04
C PRO A 321 24.05 -16.32 -6.39
N ALA A 322 24.80 -15.85 -5.39
CA ALA A 322 25.90 -14.92 -5.59
C ALA A 322 27.05 -15.62 -6.35
N SER A 323 27.18 -15.25 -7.63
CA SER A 323 28.37 -15.26 -8.50
C SER A 323 29.20 -16.55 -8.70
N SER A 324 29.38 -16.94 -9.97
CA SER A 324 30.73 -17.05 -10.53
C SER A 324 30.73 -16.87 -12.05
N LEU A 325 31.33 -15.77 -12.51
CA LEU A 325 31.75 -15.61 -13.91
C LEU A 325 32.90 -16.58 -14.18
N ARG A 326 32.59 -17.84 -14.52
CA ARG A 326 33.54 -18.71 -15.22
C ARG A 326 33.23 -18.70 -16.70
N ARG A 327 34.08 -18.00 -17.47
CA ARG A 327 34.19 -18.20 -18.93
C ARG A 327 34.49 -19.68 -19.18
N ARG A 328 33.50 -20.45 -19.60
CA ARG A 328 33.72 -21.70 -20.34
C ARG A 328 33.50 -21.39 -21.81
N ARG A 329 34.60 -21.36 -22.57
CA ARG A 329 34.56 -21.55 -24.02
C ARG A 329 33.94 -22.93 -24.26
N LEU A 330 32.83 -22.97 -25.00
CA LEU A 330 32.44 -24.18 -25.71
C LEU A 330 32.31 -23.80 -27.18
N SER A 331 33.32 -24.21 -27.95
CA SER A 331 33.29 -24.22 -29.40
C SER A 331 32.43 -25.41 -29.84
N ALA A 332 31.39 -25.17 -30.64
CA ALA A 332 30.83 -26.18 -31.53
C ALA A 332 30.09 -25.49 -32.68
N LEU A 333 30.21 -26.10 -33.86
CA LEU A 333 30.05 -25.50 -35.17
C LEU A 333 28.60 -25.14 -35.55
N LEU A 334 28.49 -24.08 -36.36
CA LEU A 334 27.38 -23.75 -37.25
C LEU A 334 27.15 -24.84 -38.33
N PRO A 335 25.94 -24.94 -38.90
CA PRO A 335 25.69 -24.16 -40.11
C PRO A 335 24.35 -23.39 -40.13
N ILE A 336 24.46 -22.21 -40.74
CA ILE A 336 23.41 -21.30 -41.18
C ILE A 336 22.49 -21.99 -42.20
N SER A 337 21.18 -21.80 -42.05
CA SER A 337 20.25 -21.82 -43.19
C SER A 337 19.19 -20.72 -43.02
N GLN A 338 19.21 -19.75 -43.93
CA GLN A 338 18.14 -18.83 -44.30
C GLN A 338 18.41 -18.43 -45.76
N PRO A 339 17.47 -17.88 -46.55
CA PRO A 339 16.01 -17.84 -46.43
C PRO A 339 15.30 -18.23 -47.76
N SER A 340 13.98 -18.47 -47.75
CA SER A 340 13.16 -18.44 -48.97
C SER A 340 12.06 -17.39 -48.82
N ARG A 341 12.33 -16.20 -49.37
CA ARG A 341 11.30 -15.20 -49.74
C ARG A 341 10.50 -15.72 -50.94
N ARG A 342 9.18 -15.57 -50.90
CA ARG A 342 8.33 -15.45 -52.10
C ARG A 342 7.20 -14.42 -51.86
N PRO A 343 6.67 -13.81 -52.95
CA PRO A 343 6.31 -12.39 -52.99
C PRO A 343 4.80 -12.09 -53.15
N ILE A 344 4.42 -10.90 -52.64
CA ILE A 344 3.56 -9.81 -53.19
C ILE A 344 2.19 -10.13 -53.85
N HIS A 345 1.18 -9.32 -53.46
CA HIS A 345 0.17 -8.55 -54.27
C HIS A 345 -1.23 -8.66 -53.64
N VAL A 346 -2.05 -7.62 -53.45
CA VAL A 346 -2.10 -6.18 -53.78
C VAL A 346 -2.65 -5.45 -52.56
#